data_AF-A0A0D3K357-F1
#
_entry.id   AF-A0A0D3K357-F1
#
_cell.length_a   1.000
_cell.length_b   1.000
_cell.length_c   1.000
_cell.angle_alpha   90.00
_cell.angle_beta   90.00
_cell.angle_gamma   90.00
#
_symmetry.space_group_name_H-M   'P 1'
#
loop_
_entity.id
_entity.type
_entity.pdbx_description
1 polymer ?
#
loop_
_entity_poly.entity_id
_entity_poly.type
_entity_poly.pdbx_seq_one_letter_code
_entity_poly.pdbx_strand_id
1 'polypeptide(L)'
;MLSLALITAPGLALVARAPAPALSAVRAPNLAMQLATPPEGYDGAVAAGIKKANMDAGKIFGLGLMSGAHIGFGAFLMLTVGGQCPGLAATNPGLQKIVAGAFGLPFGLMMTLVTGAELF
;
A
#
# COMPACT_ATOMS: atom_id res chain seq x y z
N MET A 1 7.08 59.92 0.23
CA MET A 1 8.00 59.44 1.29
C MET A 1 7.83 57.92 1.36
N LEU A 2 8.69 57.17 0.68
CA LEU A 2 9.76 56.31 1.27
C LEU A 2 9.17 55.31 2.28
N SER A 3 9.33 53.98 2.23
CA SER A 3 10.42 53.09 1.79
C SER A 3 9.81 51.65 1.77
N LEU A 4 9.92 50.82 0.74
CA LEU A 4 11.04 49.96 0.32
C LEU A 4 11.76 49.18 1.45
N ALA A 5 11.52 47.87 1.52
CA ALA A 5 12.43 46.77 1.91
C ALA A 5 11.60 45.45 1.92
N LEU A 6 11.50 44.68 0.84
CA LEU A 6 12.51 43.70 0.37
C LEU A 6 12.88 42.64 1.44
N ILE A 7 12.10 41.56 1.53
CA ILE A 7 12.57 40.23 1.98
C ILE A 7 12.15 39.21 0.90
N THR A 8 12.91 39.22 -0.18
CA THR A 8 13.61 38.07 -0.75
C THR A 8 13.10 36.67 -0.38
N ALA A 9 12.34 36.05 -1.28
CA ALA A 9 12.42 34.62 -1.55
C ALA A 9 12.40 34.43 -3.08
N PRO A 10 13.57 34.36 -3.74
CA PRO A 10 13.66 34.02 -5.14
C PRO A 10 13.61 32.49 -5.25
N GLY A 11 12.79 31.98 -6.18
CA GLY A 11 12.92 30.60 -6.65
C GLY A 11 11.85 29.63 -6.19
N LEU A 12 10.58 29.95 -6.44
CA LEU A 12 9.59 28.89 -6.72
C LEU A 12 9.44 28.79 -8.24
N ALA A 13 10.44 28.18 -8.88
CA ALA A 13 10.34 27.80 -10.27
C ALA A 13 9.23 26.74 -10.39
N LEU A 14 8.10 27.11 -11.01
CA LEU A 14 7.13 26.16 -11.51
C LEU A 14 7.88 25.15 -12.39
N VAL A 15 8.05 23.92 -11.90
CA VAL A 15 8.43 22.79 -12.74
C VAL A 15 7.35 22.67 -13.82
N ALA A 16 7.68 23.12 -15.03
CA ALA A 16 6.87 22.89 -16.20
C ALA A 16 6.68 21.37 -16.35
N ARG A 17 5.43 20.92 -16.40
CA ARG A 17 5.07 19.54 -16.70
C ARG A 17 5.69 19.17 -18.04
N ALA A 18 6.69 18.30 -18.03
CA ALA A 18 7.23 17.72 -19.26
C ALA A 18 6.08 17.06 -20.05
N PRO A 19 6.00 17.25 -21.38
CA PRO A 19 5.00 16.57 -22.19
C PRO A 19 5.22 15.07 -22.07
N ALA A 20 4.15 14.33 -21.75
CA ALA A 20 4.20 12.89 -21.59
C ALA A 20 4.70 12.25 -22.90
N PRO A 21 5.66 11.30 -22.86
CA PRO A 21 6.06 10.58 -24.05
C PRO A 21 4.85 9.83 -24.61
N ALA A 22 4.59 10.01 -25.89
CA ALA A 22 3.54 9.29 -26.61
C ALA A 22 3.92 7.81 -26.67
N LEU A 23 3.46 7.03 -25.68
CA LEU A 23 3.54 5.59 -25.71
C LEU A 23 2.65 5.10 -26.86
N SER A 24 3.28 4.55 -27.90
CA SER A 24 2.59 3.87 -28.99
C SER A 24 1.55 2.90 -28.43
N ALA A 25 0.29 3.14 -28.79
CA ALA A 25 -0.85 2.36 -28.35
C ALA A 25 -0.78 0.95 -28.95
N VAL A 26 -0.05 0.05 -28.27
CA VAL A 26 -0.35 -1.38 -28.35
C VAL A 26 -1.81 -1.51 -27.94
N ARG A 27 -2.64 -2.01 -28.86
CA ARG A 27 -4.09 -2.17 -28.66
C ARG A 27 -4.32 -3.15 -27.51
N ALA A 28 -4.37 -2.63 -26.30
CA ALA A 28 -4.67 -3.40 -25.12
C ALA A 28 -6.13 -3.88 -25.19
N PRO A 29 -6.43 -5.10 -24.69
CA PRO A 29 -7.81 -5.52 -24.49
C PRO A 29 -8.52 -4.49 -23.60
N ASN A 30 -9.86 -4.45 -23.63
CA ASN A 30 -10.66 -3.42 -22.98
C ASN A 30 -10.47 -3.43 -21.43
N LEU A 31 -9.38 -2.79 -20.98
CA LEU A 31 -8.86 -2.72 -19.60
C LEU A 31 -9.65 -1.75 -18.73
N ALA A 32 -10.58 -0.99 -19.31
CA ALA A 32 -11.34 0.07 -18.65
C ALA A 32 -12.15 -0.42 -17.43
N MET A 33 -12.34 -1.75 -17.28
CA MET A 33 -13.03 -2.34 -16.14
C MET A 33 -12.09 -2.99 -15.10
N GLN A 34 -10.81 -3.19 -15.41
CA GLN A 34 -9.92 -4.01 -14.56
C GLN A 34 -8.86 -3.21 -13.80
N LEU A 35 -8.41 -2.06 -14.29
CA LEU A 35 -7.35 -1.28 -13.65
C LEU A 35 -7.67 0.21 -13.75
N ALA A 36 -7.67 0.89 -12.60
CA ALA A 36 -7.76 2.35 -12.57
C ALA A 36 -6.55 2.95 -13.29
N THR A 37 -6.77 4.00 -14.07
CA THR A 37 -5.65 4.74 -14.67
C THR A 37 -4.80 5.40 -13.58
N PRO A 38 -3.51 5.71 -13.82
CA PRO A 38 -2.66 6.30 -12.78
C PRO A 38 -3.24 7.55 -12.10
N PRO A 39 -3.93 8.48 -12.81
CA PRO A 39 -4.63 9.59 -12.16
C PRO A 39 -5.81 9.14 -11.27
N GLU A 40 -6.65 8.23 -11.76
CA GLU A 40 -7.82 7.73 -11.00
C GLU A 40 -7.39 6.95 -9.75
N GLY A 41 -6.31 6.18 -9.82
CA GLY A 41 -5.75 5.46 -8.66
C GLY A 41 -5.23 6.42 -7.58
N TYR A 42 -4.63 7.54 -7.99
CA TYR A 42 -4.22 8.60 -7.06
C TYR A 42 -5.44 9.24 -6.39
N ASP A 43 -6.46 9.60 -7.16
CA ASP A 43 -7.70 10.18 -6.61
C ASP A 43 -8.39 9.23 -5.62
N GLY A 44 -8.38 7.92 -5.93
CA GLY A 44 -8.88 6.88 -5.02
C GLY A 44 -8.09 6.79 -3.71
N ALA A 45 -6.76 6.90 -3.76
CA ALA A 45 -5.91 6.90 -2.56
C ALA A 45 -6.15 8.16 -1.70
N VAL A 46 -6.31 9.34 -2.33
CA VAL A 46 -6.66 10.58 -1.64
C VAL A 46 -8.03 10.46 -0.97
N ALA A 47 -9.05 9.96 -1.67
CA ALA A 47 -10.38 9.74 -1.12
C ALA A 47 -10.37 8.75 0.07
N ALA A 48 -9.60 7.66 -0.03
CA ALA A 48 -9.41 6.73 1.08
C ALA A 48 -8.74 7.39 2.29
N GLY A 49 -7.73 8.24 2.08
CA GLY A 49 -7.07 9.02 3.13
C GLY A 49 -8.03 9.99 3.84
N ILE A 50 -8.80 10.76 3.08
CA ILE A 50 -9.81 11.69 3.64
C ILE A 50 -10.86 10.92 4.45
N LYS A 51 -11.33 9.78 3.96
CA LYS A 51 -12.29 8.93 4.69
C LYS A 51 -11.73 8.44 6.02
N LYS A 52 -10.46 8.03 6.04
CA LYS A 52 -9.79 7.57 7.27
C LYS A 52 -9.54 8.71 8.25
N ALA A 53 -9.12 9.88 7.78
CA ALA A 53 -8.88 11.05 8.62
C ALA A 53 -10.15 11.59 9.31
N ASN A 54 -11.32 11.38 8.70
CA ASN A 54 -12.61 11.78 9.27
C ASN A 54 -13.26 10.71 10.15
N MET A 55 -12.65 9.53 10.33
CA MET A 55 -13.18 8.52 11.26
C MET A 55 -12.88 8.89 12.71
N ASP A 56 -13.83 8.56 13.59
CA ASP A 56 -13.65 8.71 15.03
C ASP A 56 -12.44 7.89 15.51
N ALA A 57 -11.65 8.49 16.42
CA ALA A 57 -10.42 7.89 16.91
C ALA A 57 -10.64 6.53 17.61
N GLY A 58 -11.75 6.36 18.33
CA GLY A 58 -12.09 5.11 18.98
C GLY A 58 -12.40 4.00 17.96
N LYS A 59 -13.05 4.36 16.85
CA LYS A 59 -13.29 3.44 15.74
C LYS A 59 -11.99 3.03 15.04
N ILE A 60 -11.09 3.98 14.76
CA ILE A 60 -9.78 3.69 14.15
C ILE A 60 -8.98 2.77 15.06
N PHE A 61 -8.97 3.01 16.37
CA PHE A 61 -8.28 2.15 17.34
C PHE A 61 -8.83 0.72 17.33
N GLY A 62 -10.16 0.55 17.34
CA GLY A 62 -10.79 -0.78 17.28
C GLY A 62 -10.48 -1.51 15.97
N LEU A 63 -10.56 -0.82 14.83
CA LEU A 63 -10.19 -1.37 13.52
C LEU A 63 -8.70 -1.70 13.43
N GLY A 64 -7.85 -0.90 14.08
CA GLY A 64 -6.41 -1.13 14.25
C GLY A 64 -6.11 -2.41 15.00
N LEU A 65 -6.79 -2.63 16.12
CA LEU A 65 -6.61 -3.84 16.94
C LEU A 65 -7.09 -5.10 16.20
N MET A 66 -8.20 -5.01 15.47
CA MET A 66 -8.65 -6.10 14.58
C MET A 66 -7.63 -6.40 13.49
N SER A 67 -7.07 -5.38 12.84
CA SER A 67 -6.02 -5.53 11.84
C SER A 67 -4.77 -6.20 12.42
N GLY A 68 -4.36 -5.80 13.62
CA GLY A 68 -3.26 -6.45 14.34
C GLY A 68 -3.49 -7.95 14.57
N ALA A 69 -4.72 -8.35 14.93
CA ALA A 69 -5.09 -9.76 15.07
C ALA A 69 -5.02 -10.53 13.74
N HIS A 70 -5.43 -9.91 12.62
CA HIS A 70 -5.31 -10.50 11.29
C HIS A 70 -3.85 -10.74 10.88
N ILE A 71 -2.96 -9.76 11.12
CA ILE A 71 -1.52 -9.93 10.87
C ILE A 71 -0.93 -11.01 11.78
N GLY A 72 -1.36 -11.08 13.04
CA GLY A 72 -0.98 -12.14 13.97
C GLY A 72 -1.37 -13.53 13.46
N PHE A 73 -2.54 -13.68 12.87
CA PHE A 73 -2.98 -14.94 12.25
C PHE A 73 -2.13 -15.30 11.02
N GLY A 74 -1.75 -14.31 10.20
CA GLY A 74 -0.77 -14.50 9.11
C GLY A 74 0.59 -15.00 9.63
N ALA A 75 1.11 -14.40 10.71
CA ALA A 75 2.35 -14.85 11.36
C ALA A 75 2.22 -16.27 11.95
N PHE A 76 1.07 -16.61 12.52
CA PHE A 76 0.79 -17.97 12.98
C PHE A 76 0.82 -18.99 11.83
N LEU A 77 0.23 -18.68 10.68
CA LEU A 77 0.31 -19.51 9.47
C LEU A 77 1.75 -19.64 8.94
N MET A 78 2.51 -18.55 8.95
CA MET A 78 3.93 -18.57 8.58
C MET A 78 4.74 -19.55 9.44
N LEU A 79 4.53 -19.54 10.76
CA LEU A 79 5.25 -20.42 11.68
C LEU A 79 4.80 -21.86 11.58
N THR A 80 3.49 -22.10 11.49
CA THR A 80 2.93 -23.46 11.43
C THR A 80 3.19 -24.15 10.10
N VAL A 81 3.12 -23.44 8.96
CA VAL A 81 3.36 -24.02 7.63
C VAL A 81 4.81 -23.86 7.21
N GLY A 82 5.34 -22.63 7.24
CA GLY A 82 6.72 -22.36 6.81
C GLY A 82 7.79 -22.80 7.82
N GLY A 83 7.51 -22.68 9.11
CA GLY A 83 8.44 -23.06 10.18
C GLY A 83 8.54 -24.57 10.38
N GLN A 84 7.42 -25.30 10.29
CA GLN A 84 7.35 -26.74 10.55
C GLN A 84 7.66 -27.63 9.32
N CYS A 85 8.47 -27.14 8.38
CA CYS A 85 8.95 -27.91 7.22
C CYS A 85 10.44 -28.28 7.34
N PRO A 86 10.83 -29.21 8.26
CA PRO A 86 12.24 -29.52 8.51
C PRO A 86 12.93 -30.18 7.30
N GLY A 87 12.19 -30.98 6.50
CA GLY A 87 12.72 -31.58 5.28
C GLY A 87 13.10 -30.55 4.22
N LEU A 88 12.28 -29.50 4.06
CA LEU A 88 12.60 -28.39 3.15
C LEU A 88 13.73 -27.52 3.72
N ALA A 89 13.76 -27.29 5.03
CA ALA A 89 14.82 -26.51 5.67
C ALA A 89 16.20 -27.18 5.51
N ALA A 90 16.26 -28.52 5.58
CA ALA A 90 17.51 -29.28 5.42
C ALA A 90 17.96 -29.40 3.96
N THR A 91 17.02 -29.55 3.02
CA THR A 91 17.34 -29.74 1.59
C THR A 91 17.53 -28.43 0.85
N ASN A 92 16.68 -27.44 1.10
CA ASN A 92 16.65 -26.17 0.36
C ASN A 92 16.10 -25.04 1.27
N PRO A 93 16.96 -24.40 2.09
CA PRO A 93 16.52 -23.36 3.03
C PRO A 93 15.85 -22.17 2.34
N GLY A 94 16.22 -21.85 1.09
CA GLY A 94 15.58 -20.79 0.31
C GLY A 94 14.11 -21.08 -0.01
N LEU A 95 13.79 -22.31 -0.41
CA LEU A 95 12.41 -22.72 -0.70
C LEU A 95 11.55 -22.71 0.57
N GLN A 96 12.12 -23.13 1.71
CA GLN A 96 11.43 -23.03 3.00
C GLN A 96 11.03 -21.59 3.34
N LYS A 97 11.91 -20.61 3.06
CA LYS A 97 11.59 -19.19 3.27
C LYS A 97 10.57 -18.64 2.28
N ILE A 98 10.56 -19.10 1.02
CA ILE A 98 9.51 -18.74 0.07
C ILE A 98 8.15 -19.25 0.55
N VAL A 99 8.06 -20.50 0.99
CA VAL A 99 6.81 -21.07 1.54
C VAL A 99 6.36 -20.27 2.77
N ALA A 100 7.28 -19.96 3.68
CA ALA A 100 6.98 -19.14 4.85
C ALA A 100 6.46 -17.74 4.46
N GLY A 101 7.09 -17.09 3.49
CA GLY A 101 6.67 -15.78 2.98
C GLY A 101 5.33 -15.81 2.24
N ALA A 102 5.04 -16.89 1.50
CA ALA A 102 3.80 -17.04 0.74
C ALA A 102 2.56 -17.12 1.65
N PHE A 103 2.65 -17.83 2.78
CA PHE A 103 1.53 -18.00 3.71
C PHE A 103 1.48 -16.96 4.82
N GLY A 104 2.57 -16.21 5.06
CA GLY A 104 2.65 -15.25 6.15
C GLY A 104 1.91 -13.95 5.88
N LEU A 105 2.67 -12.95 5.40
CA LEU A 105 2.18 -11.58 5.20
C LEU A 105 0.99 -11.50 4.22
N PRO A 106 0.96 -12.21 3.07
CA PRO A 106 -0.15 -12.11 2.14
C PRO A 106 -1.50 -12.51 2.75
N PHE A 107 -1.51 -13.53 3.62
CA PHE A 107 -2.73 -13.97 4.28
C PHE A 107 -3.26 -12.94 5.26
N GLY A 108 -2.39 -12.40 6.12
CA GLY A 108 -2.75 -11.36 7.08
C GLY A 108 -3.27 -10.08 6.38
N LEU A 109 -2.59 -9.65 5.32
CA LEU A 109 -3.01 -8.48 4.55
C LEU A 109 -4.35 -8.69 3.85
N MET A 110 -4.62 -9.88 3.30
CA MET A 110 -5.89 -10.17 2.64
C MET A 110 -7.07 -10.13 3.61
N MET A 111 -6.91 -10.67 4.83
CA MET A 111 -7.94 -10.60 5.86
C MET A 111 -8.25 -9.14 6.24
N THR A 112 -7.22 -8.33 6.50
CA THR A 112 -7.38 -6.90 6.81
C THR A 112 -8.05 -6.15 5.66
N LEU A 113 -7.66 -6.42 4.41
CA LEU A 113 -8.20 -5.75 3.22
C LEU A 113 -9.69 -6.08 3.03
N VAL A 114 -10.09 -7.35 3.12
CA VAL A 114 -11.48 -7.77 2.92
C VAL A 114 -12.40 -7.31 4.05
N THR A 115 -11.91 -7.31 5.29
CA THR A 115 -12.69 -6.82 6.44
C THR A 115 -12.76 -5.30 6.53
N GLY A 116 -11.88 -4.58 5.80
CA GLY A 116 -11.76 -3.13 5.89
C GLY A 116 -11.17 -2.66 7.22
N ALA A 117 -10.41 -3.54 7.90
CA ALA A 117 -9.68 -3.17 9.09
C ALA A 117 -8.53 -2.21 8.74
N GLU A 118 -8.13 -1.37 9.69
CA GLU A 118 -7.15 -0.31 9.45
C GLU A 118 -5.76 -0.77 9.90
N LEU A 119 -4.78 -0.75 9.00
CA LEU A 119 -3.38 -1.06 9.30
C LEU A 119 -2.54 0.22 9.21
N PHE A 120 -1.47 0.31 10.01
CA PHE A 120 -0.53 1.43 10.03
C PHE A 120 0.35 1.49 8.79
#